data_AF-A0A2P2LQL5-F1
#
_entry.id   AF-A0A2P2LQL5-F1
#
_cell.length_a   1.000
_cell.length_b   1.000
_cell.length_c   1.000
_cell.angle_alpha   90.00
_cell.angle_beta   90.00
_cell.angle_gamma   90.00
#
_symmetry.space_group_name_H-M   'P 1'
#
loop_
_entity.id
_entity.type
_entity.pdbx_description
1 polymer ?
#
loop_
_entity_poly.entity_id
_entity_poly.type
_entity_poly.pdbx_seq_one_letter_code
_entity_poly.pdbx_strand_id
1 'polypeptide(L)'
;MFHQAMKSGTKKFVGEHNFSNFCKMDAANVHNYKRHITSFEIAPCDTRHEDNQLFVIKIIGSAFLWHQVRCMVAVLFMIGQDLETPDVIDTLLDTNRTRRKPQYPMAPEIPLVLRSCEFEGLKFRCSSGSSILSMISSVKTSNNMTKCMVILIWNFIVTCNPIWNCTLWRYIPC
;
A
#
# COMPACT_ATOMS: atom_id res chain seq x y z
N MET A 1 -21.74 -0.96 3.82
CA MET A 1 -21.67 0.42 3.29
C MET A 1 -20.26 1.01 3.36
N PHE A 2 -19.58 0.99 4.50
CA PHE A 2 -18.23 1.58 4.69
C PHE A 2 -17.17 1.14 3.67
N HIS A 3 -17.17 -0.14 3.27
CA HIS A 3 -16.23 -0.65 2.27
C HIS A 3 -16.44 -0.06 0.87
N GLN A 4 -17.63 0.44 0.52
CA GLN A 4 -17.88 0.99 -0.81
C GLN A 4 -17.24 2.37 -0.99
N ALA A 5 -17.33 3.23 0.02
CA ALA A 5 -16.67 4.54 0.00
C ALA A 5 -15.14 4.38 -0.07
N MET A 6 -14.57 3.46 0.72
CA MET A 6 -13.15 3.14 0.63
C MET A 6 -12.76 2.59 -0.75
N LYS A 7 -13.55 1.68 -1.33
CA LYS A 7 -13.33 1.16 -2.69
C LYS A 7 -13.37 2.26 -3.75
N SER A 8 -14.29 3.21 -3.64
CA SER A 8 -14.32 4.38 -4.53
C SER A 8 -13.07 5.24 -4.35
N GLY A 9 -12.63 5.44 -3.10
CA GLY A 9 -11.39 6.14 -2.78
C GLY A 9 -10.15 5.49 -3.38
N THR A 10 -10.06 4.15 -3.38
CA THR A 10 -8.88 3.46 -3.96
C THR A 10 -8.69 3.77 -5.44
N LYS A 11 -9.79 3.95 -6.19
CA LYS A 11 -9.73 4.24 -7.62
C LYS A 11 -9.12 5.61 -7.93
N LYS A 12 -9.26 6.59 -7.03
CA LYS A 12 -8.68 7.93 -7.20
C LYS A 12 -7.14 7.93 -7.14
N PHE A 13 -6.54 6.94 -6.48
CA PHE A 13 -5.08 6.80 -6.43
C PHE A 13 -4.45 6.21 -7.70
N VAL A 14 -5.24 5.57 -8.57
CA VAL A 14 -4.73 4.89 -9.77
C VAL A 14 -4.27 5.95 -10.80
N GLY A 15 -3.15 5.70 -11.45
CA GLY A 15 -2.49 6.63 -12.37
C GLY A 15 -1.21 7.24 -11.81
N GLU A 16 -0.70 8.26 -12.49
CA GLU A 16 0.48 9.01 -12.06
C GLU A 16 0.06 10.27 -11.28
N HIS A 17 0.52 10.38 -10.04
CA HIS A 17 0.19 11.51 -9.17
C HIS A 17 1.39 11.96 -8.34
N ASN A 18 1.32 13.18 -7.79
CA ASN A 18 2.25 13.63 -6.77
C ASN A 18 1.79 13.15 -5.38
N PHE A 19 2.59 12.30 -4.74
CA PHE A 19 2.25 11.69 -3.45
C PHE A 19 2.93 12.35 -2.25
N SER A 20 3.37 13.61 -2.36
CA SER A 20 4.02 14.34 -1.25
C SER A 20 3.16 14.40 0.03
N ASN A 21 1.85 14.59 -0.12
CA ASN A 21 0.90 14.56 1.00
C ASN A 21 0.66 13.16 1.55
N PHE A 22 1.01 12.12 0.79
CA PHE A 22 0.83 10.73 1.16
C PHE A 22 2.14 10.05 1.55
N CYS A 23 3.21 10.77 1.88
CA CYS A 23 4.45 10.16 2.36
C CYS A 23 5.01 10.90 3.57
N LYS A 24 6.01 10.33 4.24
CA LYS A 24 6.85 11.10 5.15
C LYS A 24 7.86 11.88 4.30
N MET A 25 7.98 13.18 4.54
CA MET A 25 8.93 14.00 3.77
C MET A 25 10.36 13.57 4.11
N ASP A 26 11.15 13.34 3.07
CA ASP A 26 12.59 13.10 3.13
C ASP A 26 13.26 14.00 2.09
N ALA A 27 13.29 15.30 2.39
CA ALA A 27 13.79 16.31 1.47
C ALA A 27 15.29 16.19 1.18
N ALA A 28 16.04 15.43 1.98
CA ALA A 28 17.46 15.18 1.76
C ALA A 28 17.69 14.20 0.59
N ASN A 29 16.82 13.21 0.44
CA ASN A 29 17.00 12.12 -0.53
C ASN A 29 15.98 12.15 -1.67
N VAL A 30 14.82 12.80 -1.49
CA VAL A 30 13.70 12.72 -2.43
C VAL A 30 13.36 14.10 -3.01
N HIS A 31 13.63 14.22 -4.32
CA HIS A 31 13.32 15.41 -5.13
C HIS A 31 12.08 15.21 -6.01
N ASN A 32 11.73 13.95 -6.32
CA ASN A 32 10.57 13.59 -7.13
C ASN A 32 9.57 12.76 -6.32
N TYR A 33 8.40 13.35 -6.07
CA TYR A 33 7.28 12.75 -5.36
C TYR A 33 6.23 12.11 -6.28
N LYS A 34 6.43 12.16 -7.60
CA LYS A 34 5.54 11.48 -8.54
C LYS A 34 5.73 9.98 -8.49
N ARG A 35 4.63 9.24 -8.37
CA ARG A 35 4.61 7.78 -8.46
C ARG A 35 3.44 7.35 -9.31
N HIS A 36 3.55 6.16 -9.90
CA HIS A 36 2.50 5.58 -10.71
C HIS A 36 1.91 4.36 -9.99
N ILE A 37 0.62 4.42 -9.67
CA ILE A 37 -0.13 3.30 -9.10
C ILE A 37 -0.91 2.63 -10.23
N THR A 38 -0.61 1.37 -10.48
CA THR A 38 -1.25 0.57 -11.53
C THR A 38 -2.55 -0.06 -11.07
N SER A 39 -2.64 -0.52 -9.81
CA SER A 39 -3.86 -1.07 -9.23
C SER A 39 -3.92 -0.77 -7.73
N PHE A 40 -5.13 -0.51 -7.24
CA PHE A 40 -5.43 -0.36 -5.82
C PHE A 40 -6.84 -0.93 -5.56
N GLU A 41 -6.88 -2.05 -4.85
CA GLU A 41 -8.10 -2.84 -4.63
C GLU A 41 -8.26 -3.24 -3.17
N ILE A 42 -9.52 -3.34 -2.75
CA ILE A 42 -9.93 -3.92 -1.46
C ILE A 42 -10.76 -5.16 -1.77
N ALA A 43 -10.28 -6.32 -1.36
CA ALA A 43 -10.94 -7.60 -1.59
C ALA A 43 -11.22 -8.32 -0.26
N PRO A 44 -12.32 -9.07 -0.14
CA PRO A 44 -12.51 -9.97 0.99
C PRO A 44 -11.48 -11.11 0.93
N CYS A 45 -11.04 -11.62 2.09
CA CYS A 45 -10.29 -12.87 2.18
C CYS A 45 -11.24 -14.04 2.37
N ASP A 46 -10.86 -15.23 1.92
CA ASP A 46 -11.66 -16.44 2.15
C ASP A 46 -11.66 -16.85 3.63
N THR A 47 -10.59 -16.48 4.36
CA THR A 47 -10.46 -16.71 5.80
C THR A 47 -11.26 -15.70 6.61
N ARG A 48 -12.02 -16.19 7.58
CA ARG A 48 -12.67 -15.39 8.63
C ARG A 48 -11.89 -15.51 9.94
N HIS A 49 -11.96 -14.48 10.78
CA HIS A 49 -11.41 -14.51 12.14
C HIS A 49 -12.54 -14.20 13.10
N GLU A 50 -12.86 -15.13 14.01
CA GLU A 50 -13.96 -14.96 14.99
C GLU A 50 -15.25 -14.47 14.30
N ASP A 51 -15.63 -15.16 13.22
CA ASP A 51 -16.77 -14.83 12.34
C ASP A 51 -16.72 -13.51 11.57
N ASN A 52 -15.68 -12.68 11.79
CA ASN A 52 -15.49 -11.43 11.07
C ASN A 52 -14.81 -11.66 9.71
N GLN A 53 -15.40 -11.09 8.66
CA GLN A 53 -14.90 -11.13 7.28
C GLN A 53 -13.62 -10.33 7.11
N LEU A 54 -12.46 -10.99 6.94
CA LEU A 54 -11.20 -10.28 6.72
C LEU A 54 -11.20 -9.62 5.35
N PHE A 55 -10.50 -8.48 5.22
CA PHE A 55 -10.24 -7.87 3.92
C PHE A 55 -8.76 -7.66 3.72
N VAL A 56 -8.37 -7.71 2.46
CA VAL A 56 -7.04 -7.42 1.98
C VAL A 56 -7.06 -6.18 1.11
N ILE A 57 -6.11 -5.27 1.36
CA ILE A 57 -5.81 -4.15 0.50
C ILE A 57 -4.61 -4.51 -0.35
N LYS A 58 -4.79 -4.55 -1.66
CA LYS A 58 -3.76 -4.85 -2.65
C LYS A 58 -3.42 -3.59 -3.42
N ILE A 59 -2.14 -3.20 -3.38
CA ILE A 59 -1.64 -2.04 -4.12
C ILE A 59 -0.50 -2.50 -5.01
N ILE A 60 -0.56 -2.11 -6.29
CA ILE A 60 0.48 -2.34 -7.29
C ILE A 60 0.90 -0.98 -7.82
N GLY A 61 2.20 -0.68 -7.76
CA GLY A 61 2.76 0.53 -8.33
C GLY A 61 4.20 0.35 -8.78
N SER A 62 4.71 1.35 -9.50
CA SER A 62 6.09 1.35 -10.04
C SER A 62 7.15 1.43 -8.95
N ALA A 63 6.89 2.25 -7.94
CA ALA A 63 7.71 2.44 -6.75
C ALA A 63 6.86 3.13 -5.68
N PHE A 64 7.33 3.09 -4.42
CA PHE A 64 6.69 3.77 -3.30
C PHE A 64 7.67 4.69 -2.58
N LEU A 65 7.18 5.84 -2.12
CA LEU A 65 7.89 6.77 -1.25
C LEU A 65 7.93 6.23 0.19
N TRP A 66 8.77 6.84 1.02
CA TRP A 66 8.85 6.49 2.44
C TRP A 66 7.48 6.66 3.12
N HIS A 67 7.00 5.57 3.74
CA HIS A 67 5.69 5.46 4.36
C HIS A 67 4.47 5.66 3.43
N GLN A 68 4.64 5.66 2.10
CA GLN A 68 3.58 6.05 1.18
C GLN A 68 2.29 5.26 1.38
N VAL A 69 2.42 3.94 1.33
CA VAL A 69 1.28 3.01 1.43
C VAL A 69 0.53 3.18 2.75
N ARG A 70 1.26 3.33 3.87
CA ARG A 70 0.66 3.48 5.20
C ARG A 70 -0.12 4.78 5.33
N CYS A 71 0.36 5.87 4.71
CA CYS A 71 -0.36 7.14 4.67
C CYS A 71 -1.59 7.09 3.74
N MET A 72 -1.50 6.42 2.57
CA MET A 72 -2.66 6.22 1.69
C MET A 72 -3.77 5.45 2.41
N VAL A 73 -3.39 4.38 3.11
CA VAL A 73 -4.34 3.53 3.85
C VAL A 73 -4.93 4.27 5.06
N ALA A 74 -4.15 5.12 5.74
CA ALA A 74 -4.67 5.96 6.81
C ALA A 74 -5.85 6.83 6.34
N VAL A 75 -5.73 7.47 5.17
CA VAL A 75 -6.83 8.28 4.61
C VAL A 75 -8.04 7.42 4.24
N LEU A 76 -7.83 6.23 3.68
CA LEU A 76 -8.93 5.29 3.44
C LEU A 76 -9.63 4.88 4.74
N PHE A 77 -8.91 4.75 5.85
CA PHE A 77 -9.54 4.47 7.14
C PHE A 77 -10.37 5.63 7.67
N MET A 78 -9.97 6.87 7.41
CA MET A 78 -10.82 8.04 7.73
C MET A 78 -12.11 8.00 6.91
N ILE A 79 -12.02 7.65 5.62
CA ILE A 79 -13.18 7.49 4.73
C ILE A 79 -14.07 6.32 5.20
N GLY A 80 -13.48 5.20 5.60
CA GLY A 80 -14.20 4.04 6.10
C GLY A 80 -14.92 4.29 7.43
N GLN A 81 -14.46 5.29 8.20
CA GLN A 81 -15.07 5.75 9.45
C GLN A 81 -16.02 6.94 9.26
N ASP A 82 -16.26 7.36 8.01
CA ASP A 82 -17.09 8.52 7.67
C ASP A 82 -16.59 9.86 8.26
N LEU A 83 -15.30 9.93 8.59
CA LEU A 83 -14.63 11.16 9.06
C LEU A 83 -14.13 12.03 7.91
N GLU A 84 -14.02 11.46 6.71
CA GLU A 84 -13.61 12.11 5.48
C GLU A 84 -14.41 11.56 4.30
N THR A 85 -14.61 12.36 3.26
CA THR A 85 -15.21 11.88 2.01
C THR A 85 -14.12 11.39 1.04
N PRO A 86 -14.44 10.52 0.06
CA PRO A 86 -13.46 10.09 -0.94
C PRO A 86 -12.78 11.24 -1.71
N ASP A 87 -13.40 12.42 -1.80
CA ASP A 87 -12.88 13.59 -2.51
C ASP A 87 -11.69 14.26 -1.80
N VAL A 88 -11.46 13.93 -0.52
CA VAL A 88 -10.25 14.34 0.19
C VAL A 88 -9.00 13.84 -0.55
N ILE A 89 -9.08 12.67 -1.21
CA ILE A 89 -7.95 12.10 -1.95
C ILE A 89 -7.56 13.00 -3.12
N ASP A 90 -8.53 13.46 -3.91
CA ASP A 90 -8.24 14.37 -5.04
C ASP A 90 -7.64 15.68 -4.56
N THR A 91 -8.15 16.19 -3.43
CA THR A 91 -7.62 17.41 -2.80
C THR A 91 -6.17 17.22 -2.36
N LEU A 92 -5.84 16.06 -1.77
CA LEU A 92 -4.49 15.73 -1.30
C LEU A 92 -3.52 15.35 -2.43
N LEU A 93 -4.00 14.87 -3.58
CA LEU A 93 -3.16 14.63 -4.76
C LEU A 93 -2.87 15.94 -5.52
N ASP A 94 -3.73 16.96 -5.38
CA ASP A 94 -3.50 18.29 -5.96
C ASP A 94 -2.65 19.18 -5.04
N THR A 95 -1.37 19.28 -5.36
CA THR A 95 -0.39 20.08 -4.61
C THR A 95 -0.70 21.57 -4.58
N ASN A 96 -1.51 22.10 -5.50
CA ASN A 96 -1.87 23.53 -5.50
C ASN A 96 -2.96 23.84 -4.46
N ARG A 97 -3.79 22.85 -4.15
CA ARG A 97 -4.95 23.00 -3.25
C ARG A 97 -4.58 22.80 -1.79
N THR A 98 -3.48 22.11 -1.51
CA THR A 98 -3.01 21.84 -0.14
C THR A 98 -1.73 22.59 0.18
N ARG A 99 -1.83 23.70 0.91
CA ARG A 99 -0.64 24.41 1.42
C ARG A 99 0.10 23.64 2.51
N ARG A 100 -0.62 22.83 3.29
CA ARG A 100 -0.07 22.02 4.38
C ARG A 100 -0.75 20.65 4.39
N LYS A 101 0.07 19.61 4.54
CA LYS A 101 -0.37 18.22 4.68
C LYS A 101 -1.17 18.04 5.98
N PRO A 102 -2.43 17.57 5.92
CA PRO A 102 -3.18 17.14 7.11
C PRO A 102 -2.49 15.97 7.82
N GLN A 103 -2.57 15.95 9.15
CA GLN A 103 -1.92 14.93 9.96
C GLN A 103 -2.89 13.79 10.27
N TYR A 104 -2.88 12.77 9.41
CA TYR A 104 -3.61 11.53 9.67
C TYR A 104 -2.74 10.54 10.46
N PRO A 105 -3.29 9.82 11.46
CA PRO A 105 -2.57 8.77 12.15
C PRO A 105 -2.20 7.67 11.16
N MET A 106 -0.90 7.46 10.99
CA MET A 106 -0.39 6.50 10.00
C MET A 106 -0.84 5.07 10.34
N ALA A 107 -1.28 4.32 9.33
CA ALA A 107 -1.69 2.93 9.52
C ALA A 107 -0.55 2.09 10.14
N PRO A 108 -0.84 1.06 10.96
CA PRO A 108 0.16 0.17 11.52
C PRO A 108 1.05 -0.46 10.45
N GLU A 109 2.33 -0.70 10.76
CA GLU A 109 3.27 -1.35 9.83
C GLU A 109 3.14 -2.86 9.80
N ILE A 110 2.64 -3.47 10.88
CA ILE A 110 2.68 -4.91 11.05
C ILE A 110 1.95 -5.69 9.94
N PRO A 111 0.77 -5.25 9.45
CA PRO A 111 0.12 -5.96 8.35
C PRO A 111 0.71 -5.66 6.97
N LEU A 112 1.73 -4.81 6.85
CA LEU A 112 2.30 -4.36 5.58
C LEU A 112 3.29 -5.40 5.05
N VAL A 113 2.90 -6.13 4.01
CA VAL A 113 3.74 -7.17 3.41
C VAL A 113 4.06 -6.83 1.95
N LEU A 114 5.34 -6.82 1.60
CA LEU A 114 5.79 -6.82 0.21
C LEU A 114 5.67 -8.25 -0.34
N ARG A 115 4.78 -8.46 -1.31
CA ARG A 115 4.48 -9.79 -1.85
C ARG A 115 5.39 -10.18 -3.01
N SER A 116 5.61 -9.25 -3.93
CA SER A 116 6.37 -9.51 -5.16
C SER A 116 6.92 -8.21 -5.74
N CYS A 117 8.07 -8.34 -6.42
CA CYS A 117 8.66 -7.32 -7.27
C CYS A 117 8.86 -7.92 -8.66
N GLU A 118 8.29 -7.28 -9.67
CA GLU A 118 8.54 -7.62 -11.07
C GLU A 118 9.59 -6.67 -11.62
N PHE A 119 10.50 -7.18 -12.46
CA PHE A 119 11.51 -6.38 -13.13
C PHE A 119 11.60 -6.79 -14.59
N GLU A 120 11.79 -5.80 -15.45
CA GLU A 120 11.91 -6.02 -16.88
C GLU A 120 13.39 -6.05 -17.31
N GLY A 121 13.75 -6.97 -18.20
CA GLY A 121 15.06 -6.98 -18.85
C GLY A 121 16.27 -7.24 -17.95
N LEU A 122 16.10 -7.88 -16.79
CA LEU A 122 17.22 -8.18 -15.89
C LEU A 122 18.21 -9.17 -16.53
N LYS A 123 19.43 -8.68 -16.81
CA LYS A 123 20.60 -9.50 -17.13
C LYS A 123 21.42 -9.71 -15.87
N PHE A 124 21.19 -10.83 -15.19
CA PHE A 124 21.99 -11.20 -14.02
C PHE A 124 23.41 -11.55 -14.47
N ARG A 125 24.41 -10.85 -13.93
CA ARG A 125 25.83 -11.21 -14.09
C ARG A 125 26.21 -12.14 -12.95
N CYS A 126 26.35 -13.43 -13.24
CA CYS A 126 26.86 -14.42 -12.29
C CYS A 126 28.33 -14.72 -12.58
N SER A 127 29.18 -14.76 -11.56
CA SER A 127 30.50 -15.36 -11.65
C SER A 127 30.37 -16.88 -11.76
N SER A 128 31.17 -17.49 -12.62
CA SER A 128 31.20 -18.93 -12.88
C SER A 128 31.63 -19.68 -11.61
N GLY A 129 30.66 -20.26 -10.89
CA GLY A 129 30.90 -21.04 -9.67
C GLY A 129 29.73 -21.04 -8.67
N SER A 130 28.76 -20.15 -8.85
CA SER A 130 27.63 -20.01 -7.92
C SER A 130 26.43 -20.85 -8.37
N SER A 131 25.94 -21.77 -7.52
CA SER A 131 24.72 -22.58 -7.70
C SER A 131 23.40 -21.78 -7.75
N ILE A 132 23.49 -20.47 -7.97
CA ILE A 132 22.43 -19.46 -7.86
C ILE A 132 21.60 -19.30 -9.16
N LEU A 133 22.07 -19.86 -10.29
CA LEU A 133 21.39 -19.75 -11.58
C LEU A 133 19.96 -20.32 -11.57
N SER A 134 19.70 -21.39 -10.80
CA SER A 134 18.36 -21.96 -10.63
C SER A 134 17.44 -21.12 -9.73
N MET A 135 18.01 -20.28 -8.87
CA MET A 135 17.26 -19.37 -8.00
C MET A 135 16.83 -18.11 -8.78
N ILE A 136 17.68 -17.66 -9.71
CA ILE A 136 17.43 -16.52 -10.59
C ILE A 136 16.28 -16.78 -11.58
N SER A 137 16.12 -18.02 -12.07
CA SER A 137 15.00 -18.36 -12.97
C SER A 137 13.62 -18.28 -12.31
N SER A 138 13.56 -18.22 -10.98
CA SER A 138 12.31 -18.02 -10.23
C SER A 138 11.88 -16.54 -10.17
N VAL A 139 12.74 -15.60 -10.57
CA VAL A 139 12.39 -14.18 -10.70
C VAL A 139 11.48 -14.02 -11.92
N LYS A 140 10.21 -13.65 -11.70
CA LYS A 140 9.23 -13.44 -12.77
C LYS A 140 9.62 -12.20 -13.59
N THR A 141 10.18 -12.42 -14.77
CA THR A 141 10.40 -11.38 -15.78
C THR A 141 9.08 -11.10 -16.48
N SER A 142 8.59 -9.87 -16.38
CA SER A 142 7.29 -9.42 -16.90
C SER A 142 7.53 -8.25 -17.86
N ASN A 143 6.81 -8.23 -18.98
CA ASN A 143 7.05 -7.31 -20.12
C ASN A 143 6.50 -5.88 -19.91
N ASN A 144 6.35 -5.39 -18.67
CA ASN A 144 6.12 -3.97 -18.41
C ASN A 144 6.18 -3.61 -16.92
N MET A 145 7.07 -2.66 -16.61
CA MET A 145 7.10 -1.77 -15.43
C MET A 145 7.32 -2.47 -14.08
N THR A 146 8.22 -1.93 -13.25
CA THR A 146 8.59 -2.48 -11.93
C THR A 146 7.37 -2.58 -11.01
N LYS A 147 6.71 -3.73 -10.88
CA LYS A 147 5.49 -3.84 -10.06
C LYS A 147 5.84 -4.28 -8.65
N CYS A 148 5.63 -3.41 -7.68
CA CYS A 148 5.68 -3.77 -6.26
C CYS A 148 4.25 -4.02 -5.77
N MET A 149 3.96 -5.25 -5.36
CA MET A 149 2.67 -5.61 -4.77
C MET A 149 2.74 -5.55 -3.26
N VAL A 150 1.90 -4.71 -2.66
CA VAL A 150 1.79 -4.58 -1.21
C VAL A 150 0.41 -5.07 -0.75
N ILE A 151 0.42 -5.90 0.28
CA ILE A 151 -0.76 -6.51 0.90
C ILE A 151 -0.89 -5.96 2.31
N LEU A 152 -2.09 -5.49 2.67
CA LEU A 152 -2.47 -5.16 4.06
C LEU A 152 -3.71 -5.94 4.44
N ILE A 153 -3.71 -6.60 5.60
CA ILE A 153 -4.87 -7.34 6.13
C ILE A 153 -5.59 -6.47 7.16
N TRP A 154 -6.88 -6.22 6.93
CA TRP A 154 -7.66 -5.14 7.56
C TRP A 154 -8.38 -5.53 8.86
N ASN A 155 -8.87 -6.77 9.00
CA ASN A 155 -9.73 -7.07 10.15
C ASN A 155 -9.01 -7.16 11.48
N PHE A 156 -7.70 -7.41 11.48
CA PHE A 156 -6.89 -7.40 12.70
C PHE A 156 -6.76 -5.99 13.28
N ILE A 157 -6.92 -5.00 12.42
CA ILE A 157 -6.70 -3.58 12.71
C ILE A 157 -7.90 -2.96 13.45
N VAL A 158 -9.13 -3.42 13.14
CA VAL A 158 -10.38 -2.86 13.71
C VAL A 158 -10.72 -3.51 15.06
N THR A 159 -10.52 -4.82 15.22
CA THR A 159 -10.86 -5.52 16.48
C THR A 159 -9.87 -5.24 17.60
N CYS A 160 -8.61 -4.93 17.27
CA CYS A 160 -7.60 -4.63 18.28
C CYS A 160 -7.59 -3.17 18.74
N ASN A 161 -8.55 -2.28 18.39
CA ASN A 161 -8.34 -0.87 18.73
C ASN A 161 -9.44 0.11 19.15
N PRO A 162 -9.24 0.85 20.27
CA PRO A 162 -9.96 2.08 20.56
C PRO A 162 -9.36 3.38 19.98
N ILE A 163 -8.16 3.36 19.36
CA ILE A 163 -7.71 4.24 18.24
C ILE A 163 -6.52 3.55 17.51
N TRP A 164 -5.34 3.24 18.11
CA TRP A 164 -4.32 2.26 17.60
C TRP A 164 -3.40 1.49 18.67
N ASN A 165 -3.87 0.95 19.82
CA ASN A 165 -3.24 -0.04 20.74
C ASN A 165 -3.17 -1.53 20.28
N CYS A 166 -2.00 -2.17 20.29
CA CYS A 166 -1.81 -3.60 20.00
C CYS A 166 -1.55 -4.41 21.28
N THR A 167 -2.25 -5.54 21.47
CA THR A 167 -1.80 -6.65 22.34
C THR A 167 -2.65 -7.90 22.09
N LEU A 168 -2.36 -8.66 21.02
CA LEU A 168 -2.60 -10.12 20.98
C LEU A 168 -2.01 -10.74 19.69
N TRP A 169 -0.68 -10.85 19.61
CA TRP A 169 0.00 -11.49 18.48
C TRP A 169 0.14 -12.99 18.71
N ARG A 170 -0.85 -13.79 18.30
CA ARG A 170 -0.65 -15.23 18.07
C ARG A 170 -1.44 -15.68 16.83
N TYR A 171 -0.66 -16.07 15.81
CA TYR A 171 -1.03 -16.93 14.69
C TYR A 171 -1.95 -16.37 13.60
N ILE A 172 -1.35 -16.07 12.44
CA ILE A 172 -1.98 -16.32 11.13
C ILE A 172 -1.00 -17.25 10.39
N PRO A 173 -1.28 -18.57 10.27
CA PRO A 173 -0.55 -19.43 9.37
C PRO A 173 -0.89 -19.06 7.92
N CYS A 174 0.13 -19.11 7.05
CA CYS A 174 -0.02 -19.00 5.60
C CYS A 174 -0.87 -20.13 5.02
#